data_AF-A0A3S1BKH9-F1
#
_entry.id   AF-A0A3S1BKH9-F1
#
_cell.length_a   1.000
_cell.length_b   1.000
_cell.length_c   1.000
_cell.angle_alpha   90.00
_cell.angle_beta   90.00
_cell.angle_gamma   90.00
#
_symmetry.space_group_name_H-M   'P 1'
#
loop_
_entity.id
_entity.type
_entity.pdbx_description
1 polymer ?
#
loop_
_entity_poly.entity_id
_entity_poly.type
_entity_poly.pdbx_seq_one_letter_code
_entity_poly.pdbx_strand_id
1 'polypeptide(L)'
;METSVSTCFLIVLSFFVGCQGMEFTMNRDQTVSPSGRKSCGVLVCEEVVQDRTPTSGFHGDKNRTDAKVSQRSVSEMSIYQHAITSSDTGSADGPGLLVASLNLNQRRVNRVADGMEVVGQLASGGATLRLTLYKHEACGAEYTCRVVLVSAKGEEHVSTSRLLQQRFHDPRDGGDCRVQARREEWAPAITLKLFSLLHQTENKLSQVLSAWPVSLQALETRLQDTMKSMENRLEAKITSEK
;
A
#
# COMPACT_ATOMS: atom_id res chain seq x y z
N MET A 1 30.89 -13.41 -17.45
CA MET A 1 29.87 -13.88 -16.47
C MET A 1 29.22 -12.72 -15.70
N GLU A 2 29.39 -11.46 -16.10
CA GLU A 2 28.90 -10.30 -15.33
C GLU A 2 27.52 -9.78 -15.76
N THR A 3 26.97 -10.22 -16.89
CA THR A 3 25.66 -9.78 -17.39
C THR A 3 24.46 -10.39 -16.65
N SER A 4 24.67 -11.41 -15.82
CA SER A 4 23.57 -12.15 -15.16
C SER A 4 23.05 -11.49 -13.88
N VAL A 5 23.86 -10.68 -13.19
CA VAL A 5 23.47 -10.09 -11.89
C VAL A 5 22.63 -8.82 -12.10
N SER A 6 22.92 -8.07 -13.17
CA SER A 6 22.21 -6.84 -13.53
C SER A 6 20.76 -7.09 -13.97
N THR A 7 20.51 -8.18 -14.70
CA THR A 7 19.15 -8.56 -15.14
C THR A 7 18.25 -8.98 -13.98
N CYS A 8 18.78 -9.64 -12.94
CA CYS A 8 17.98 -10.01 -11.77
C CYS A 8 17.51 -8.79 -10.96
N PHE A 9 18.34 -7.74 -10.83
CA PHE A 9 17.98 -6.53 -10.09
C PHE A 9 16.85 -5.73 -10.77
N LEU A 10 16.86 -5.65 -12.11
CA LEU A 10 15.81 -4.98 -12.87
C LEU A 10 14.45 -5.70 -12.78
N ILE A 11 14.46 -7.03 -12.70
CA ILE A 11 13.23 -7.81 -12.52
C ILE A 11 12.60 -7.51 -11.16
N VAL A 12 13.38 -7.50 -10.08
CA VAL A 12 12.85 -7.22 -8.73
C VAL A 12 12.28 -5.80 -8.61
N LEU A 13 12.97 -4.80 -9.16
CA LEU A 13 12.46 -3.41 -9.17
C LEU A 13 11.18 -3.25 -10.01
N SER A 14 10.99 -4.05 -11.06
CA SER A 14 9.78 -4.01 -11.88
C SER A 14 8.52 -4.56 -11.18
N PHE A 15 8.68 -5.48 -10.22
CA PHE A 15 7.54 -6.02 -9.44
C PHE A 15 6.97 -5.02 -8.44
N PHE A 16 7.78 -4.08 -7.92
CA PHE A 16 7.30 -3.08 -6.96
C PHE A 16 6.43 -1.97 -7.58
N VAL A 17 6.47 -1.79 -8.91
CA VAL A 17 5.71 -0.73 -9.61
C VAL A 17 4.30 -1.18 -10.02
N GLY A 18 3.87 -2.40 -9.64
CA GLY A 18 2.64 -3.03 -10.11
C GLY A 18 1.45 -3.02 -9.14
N CYS A 19 1.61 -2.63 -7.89
CA CYS A 19 0.52 -2.70 -6.91
C CYS A 19 -0.41 -1.48 -7.04
N GLN A 20 -1.22 -1.46 -8.10
CA GLN A 20 -2.42 -0.63 -8.15
C GLN A 20 -3.55 -1.40 -7.46
N GLY A 21 -4.19 -0.78 -6.49
CA GLY A 21 -5.28 -1.42 -5.77
C GLY A 21 -5.97 -0.46 -4.82
N MET A 22 -7.20 -0.83 -4.48
CA MET A 22 -8.00 -0.14 -3.48
C MET A 22 -7.28 -0.20 -2.13
N GLU A 23 -7.05 0.96 -1.54
CA GLU A 23 -6.58 1.09 -0.18
C GLU A 23 -7.79 1.31 0.74
N PHE A 24 -7.92 0.44 1.74
CA PHE A 24 -8.96 0.58 2.76
C PHE A 24 -8.32 0.49 4.14
N THR A 25 -8.24 1.63 4.83
CA THR A 25 -7.52 1.77 6.10
C THR A 25 -8.40 2.34 7.20
N MET A 26 -8.03 2.02 8.44
CA MET A 26 -8.64 2.58 9.65
C MET A 26 -7.55 3.17 10.54
N ASN A 27 -7.64 4.46 10.82
CA ASN A 27 -6.85 5.09 11.87
C ASN A 27 -7.71 5.26 13.13
N ARG A 28 -7.25 4.71 14.26
CA ARG A 28 -7.92 4.80 15.57
C ARG A 28 -7.34 5.87 16.49
N ASP A 29 -6.27 6.53 16.07
CA ASP A 29 -5.71 7.63 16.83
C ASP A 29 -6.78 8.71 16.97
N GLN A 30 -7.03 9.12 18.22
CA GLN A 30 -8.05 10.12 18.55
C GLN A 30 -7.64 11.46 17.93
N THR A 31 -8.02 11.66 16.68
CA THR A 31 -7.91 12.94 16.03
C THR A 31 -9.05 13.80 16.56
N VAL A 32 -8.70 14.96 17.13
CA VAL A 32 -9.70 15.97 17.45
C VAL A 32 -10.26 16.44 16.12
N SER A 33 -11.50 16.05 15.82
CA SER A 33 -12.21 16.52 14.64
C SER A 33 -12.35 18.05 14.73
N PRO A 34 -12.37 18.78 13.60
CA PRO A 34 -12.66 20.23 13.59
C PRO A 34 -13.99 20.57 14.28
N SER A 35 -14.90 19.60 14.42
CA SER A 35 -16.15 19.73 15.18
C SER A 35 -15.98 19.74 16.72
N GLY A 36 -14.77 19.53 17.24
CA GLY A 36 -14.49 19.41 18.68
C GLY A 36 -14.95 18.08 19.30
N ARG A 37 -15.55 17.17 18.51
CA ARG A 37 -15.97 15.85 18.96
C ARG A 37 -14.80 14.87 18.87
N LYS A 38 -14.66 14.02 19.89
CA LYS A 38 -13.69 12.92 19.88
C LYS A 38 -14.21 11.83 18.94
N SER A 39 -13.49 11.54 17.86
CA SER A 39 -13.73 10.35 17.04
C SER A 39 -13.02 9.16 17.65
N CYS A 40 -13.63 7.97 17.55
CA CYS A 40 -12.99 6.71 17.92
C CYS A 40 -12.27 6.04 16.73
N GLY A 41 -12.49 6.53 15.51
CA GLY A 41 -11.71 6.12 14.35
C GLY A 41 -12.08 6.87 13.08
N VAL A 42 -11.20 6.81 12.10
CA VAL A 42 -11.39 7.32 10.75
C VAL A 42 -11.14 6.18 9.78
N LEU A 43 -12.14 5.84 8.97
CA LEU A 43 -12.02 4.91 7.86
C LEU A 43 -11.80 5.70 6.58
N VAL A 44 -10.85 5.26 5.76
CA VAL A 44 -10.60 5.82 4.43
C VAL A 44 -10.62 4.69 3.43
N CYS A 45 -11.52 4.79 2.46
CA CYS A 45 -11.49 3.98 1.25
C CYS A 45 -11.09 4.87 0.08
N GLU A 46 -10.00 4.49 -0.58
CA GLU A 46 -9.44 5.26 -1.68
C GLU A 46 -9.08 4.32 -2.84
N GLU A 47 -9.42 4.76 -4.05
CA GLU A 47 -9.01 4.15 -5.30
C GLU A 47 -8.38 5.24 -6.16
N VAL A 48 -7.10 5.09 -6.47
CA VAL A 48 -6.36 6.00 -7.35
C VAL A 48 -6.21 5.36 -8.71
N VAL A 49 -6.83 5.97 -9.72
CA VAL A 49 -6.68 5.59 -11.12
C VAL A 49 -5.53 6.39 -11.70
N GLN A 50 -4.37 5.76 -11.88
CA GLN A 50 -3.28 6.39 -12.61
C GLN A 50 -3.63 6.50 -14.09
N ASP A 51 -3.92 7.73 -14.53
CA ASP A 51 -3.75 8.11 -15.92
C ASP A 51 -2.24 8.06 -16.22
N ARG A 52 -1.75 6.91 -16.68
CA ARG A 52 -0.42 6.83 -17.28
C ARG A 52 -0.48 7.59 -18.60
N THR A 53 -0.36 8.91 -18.54
CA THR A 53 0.07 9.69 -19.70
C THR A 53 1.41 9.10 -20.11
N PRO A 54 1.54 8.54 -21.33
CA PRO A 54 2.84 8.05 -21.77
C PRO A 54 3.76 9.26 -21.78
N THR A 55 4.68 9.32 -20.82
CA THR A 55 5.73 10.32 -20.78
C THR A 55 6.54 10.09 -22.05
N SER A 56 6.26 10.88 -23.08
CA SER A 56 6.99 10.89 -24.35
C SER A 56 8.36 11.51 -24.10
N GLY A 57 9.22 10.77 -23.39
CA GLY A 57 10.61 11.10 -23.17
C GLY A 57 11.49 10.23 -24.07
N PHE A 58 11.91 10.80 -25.19
CA PHE A 58 13.23 10.64 -25.81
C PHE A 58 13.93 9.26 -25.70
N HIS A 59 13.78 8.41 -26.70
CA HIS A 59 14.84 8.06 -27.66
C HIS A 59 14.27 7.11 -28.72
N GLY A 60 14.60 7.36 -29.98
CA GLY A 60 14.04 6.64 -31.11
C GLY A 60 14.35 5.16 -31.10
N ASP A 61 13.33 4.33 -30.91
CA ASP A 61 13.28 2.97 -31.42
C ASP A 61 11.85 2.68 -31.90
N LYS A 62 11.70 2.55 -33.22
CA LYS A 62 10.42 2.50 -33.96
C LYS A 62 9.65 1.18 -33.82
N ASN A 63 9.95 0.36 -32.80
CA ASN A 63 9.39 -1.00 -32.69
C ASN A 63 8.68 -1.29 -31.36
N ARG A 64 8.11 -0.26 -30.73
CA ARG A 64 7.34 -0.42 -29.50
C ARG A 64 5.88 -0.70 -29.86
N THR A 65 5.51 -1.96 -29.80
CA THR A 65 4.12 -2.44 -29.80
C THR A 65 3.30 -1.60 -28.81
N ASP A 66 2.18 -1.07 -29.31
CA ASP A 66 1.22 -0.28 -28.54
C ASP A 66 0.78 -1.04 -27.29
N ALA A 67 1.44 -0.78 -26.16
CA ALA A 67 0.95 -1.18 -24.86
C ALA A 67 -0.31 -0.36 -24.61
N LYS A 68 -1.45 -0.94 -24.99
CA LYS A 68 -2.79 -0.36 -24.87
C LYS A 68 -3.03 -0.03 -23.40
N VAL A 69 -2.76 1.22 -23.02
CA VAL A 69 -3.04 1.75 -21.68
C VAL A 69 -4.55 1.62 -21.49
N SER A 70 -4.95 0.66 -20.66
CA SER A 70 -6.35 0.42 -20.36
C SER A 70 -6.83 1.56 -19.46
N GLN A 71 -7.37 2.61 -20.07
CA GLN A 71 -8.01 3.70 -19.35
C GLN A 71 -9.24 3.12 -18.64
N ARG A 72 -9.16 3.07 -17.32
CA ARG A 72 -10.27 2.68 -16.43
C ARG A 72 -10.76 3.94 -15.74
N SER A 73 -12.01 3.95 -15.31
CA SER A 73 -12.56 5.05 -14.52
C SER A 73 -13.42 4.50 -13.40
N VAL A 74 -13.45 5.17 -12.25
CA VAL A 74 -14.33 4.78 -11.16
C VAL A 74 -15.75 5.24 -11.50
N SER A 75 -16.69 4.29 -11.56
CA SER A 75 -18.11 4.55 -11.81
C SER A 75 -18.92 4.64 -10.53
N GLU A 76 -18.57 3.82 -9.54
CA GLU A 76 -19.23 3.73 -8.23
C GLU A 76 -18.20 3.40 -7.14
N MET A 77 -18.37 4.00 -5.96
CA MET A 77 -17.65 3.63 -4.75
C MET A 77 -18.62 3.64 -3.57
N SER A 78 -18.69 2.55 -2.81
CA SER A 78 -19.68 2.37 -1.75
C SER A 78 -19.04 1.73 -0.51
N ILE A 79 -19.41 2.20 0.68
CA ILE A 79 -19.02 1.59 1.96
C ILE A 79 -20.26 1.01 2.63
N TYR A 80 -20.14 -0.27 3.00
CA TYR A 80 -21.14 -1.03 3.73
C TYR A 80 -20.65 -1.31 5.15
N GLN A 81 -21.56 -1.25 6.11
CA GLN A 81 -21.34 -1.63 7.50
C GLN A 81 -22.06 -2.95 7.77
N HIS A 82 -21.34 -3.90 8.36
CA HIS A 82 -21.87 -5.19 8.77
C HIS A 82 -21.96 -5.23 10.30
N ALA A 83 -23.12 -5.63 10.80
CA ALA A 83 -23.28 -5.91 12.22
C ALA A 83 -22.45 -7.15 12.56
N ILE A 84 -21.64 -7.09 13.62
CA ILE A 84 -20.95 -8.27 14.14
C ILE A 84 -21.98 -9.12 14.90
N THR A 85 -22.83 -9.84 14.17
CA THR A 85 -23.66 -10.89 14.77
C THR A 85 -22.75 -12.07 15.07
N SER A 86 -22.58 -12.37 16.35
CA SER A 86 -21.73 -13.43 16.90
C SER A 86 -22.28 -14.84 16.65
N SER A 87 -22.56 -15.20 15.39
CA SER A 87 -23.11 -16.51 15.05
C SER A 87 -22.50 -17.09 13.79
N ASP A 88 -21.71 -18.13 14.05
CA ASP A 88 -21.05 -19.15 13.23
C ASP A 88 -21.91 -19.89 12.18
N THR A 89 -22.87 -19.23 11.52
CA THR A 89 -23.68 -19.89 10.48
C THR A 89 -23.50 -19.22 9.14
N GLY A 90 -22.36 -19.49 8.49
CA GLY A 90 -22.18 -19.73 7.05
C GLY A 90 -22.82 -18.81 5.99
N SER A 91 -23.43 -17.69 6.34
CA SER A 91 -24.12 -16.78 5.40
C SER A 91 -24.28 -15.39 6.02
N ALA A 92 -23.15 -14.74 6.33
CA ALA A 92 -23.11 -13.29 6.51
C ALA A 92 -22.97 -12.57 5.15
N ASP A 93 -23.59 -13.09 4.10
CA ASP A 93 -23.50 -12.56 2.72
C ASP A 93 -24.66 -11.59 2.39
N GLY A 94 -25.32 -11.09 3.43
CA GLY A 94 -26.26 -9.97 3.29
C GLY A 94 -25.50 -8.68 2.90
N PRO A 95 -26.11 -7.77 2.13
CA PRO A 95 -25.44 -6.62 1.53
C PRO A 95 -24.87 -5.59 2.53
N GLY A 96 -24.97 -5.82 3.85
CA GLY A 96 -24.63 -4.82 4.87
C GLY A 96 -25.54 -3.58 4.79
N LEU A 97 -25.41 -2.69 5.76
CA LEU A 97 -26.04 -1.37 5.72
C LEU A 97 -25.19 -0.44 4.85
N LEU A 98 -25.78 0.14 3.79
CA LEU A 98 -25.09 1.15 2.99
C LEU A 98 -24.86 2.42 3.81
N VAL A 99 -23.60 2.71 4.15
CA VAL A 99 -23.21 3.89 4.91
C VAL A 99 -22.92 5.08 3.99
N ALA A 100 -22.30 4.83 2.84
CA ALA A 100 -21.95 5.90 1.91
C ALA A 100 -21.83 5.36 0.50
N SER A 101 -22.16 6.17 -0.49
CA SER A 101 -21.96 5.87 -1.90
C SER A 101 -21.60 7.14 -2.67
N LEU A 102 -20.77 6.97 -3.68
CA LEU A 102 -20.43 7.91 -4.73
C LEU A 102 -20.70 7.25 -6.06
N ASN A 103 -21.21 8.02 -7.01
CA ASN A 103 -21.37 7.58 -8.39
C ASN A 103 -21.29 8.79 -9.33
N LEU A 104 -21.42 8.55 -10.64
CA LEU A 104 -21.32 9.61 -11.64
C LEU A 104 -22.38 10.72 -11.48
N ASN A 105 -23.54 10.40 -10.89
CA ASN A 105 -24.62 11.35 -10.60
C ASN A 105 -24.41 12.08 -9.25
N GLN A 106 -23.77 11.41 -8.29
CA GLN A 106 -23.44 11.93 -6.97
C GLN A 106 -21.93 11.87 -6.74
N ARG A 107 -21.21 12.84 -7.32
CA ARG A 107 -19.74 12.87 -7.26
C ARG A 107 -19.17 13.37 -5.95
N ARG A 108 -19.99 13.96 -5.08
CA ARG A 108 -19.57 14.46 -3.77
C ARG A 108 -20.62 14.12 -2.73
N VAL A 109 -20.17 13.78 -1.54
CA VAL A 109 -21.02 13.62 -0.36
C VAL A 109 -20.34 14.29 0.82
N ASN A 110 -21.09 15.07 1.58
CA ASN A 110 -20.67 15.60 2.87
C ASN A 110 -21.89 15.61 3.77
N ARG A 111 -21.95 14.69 4.74
CA ARG A 111 -23.09 14.55 5.63
C ARG A 111 -22.66 13.98 6.98
N VAL A 112 -23.47 14.25 8.00
CA VAL A 112 -23.33 13.65 9.32
C VAL A 112 -24.62 12.88 9.63
N ALA A 113 -24.51 11.58 9.90
CA ALA A 113 -25.65 10.72 10.22
C ALA A 113 -25.22 9.62 11.19
N ASP A 114 -26.10 9.26 12.12
CA ASP A 114 -25.93 8.13 13.05
C ASP A 114 -24.64 8.11 13.87
N GLY A 115 -24.02 9.26 14.10
CA GLY A 115 -22.74 9.36 14.80
C GLY A 115 -21.54 9.04 13.90
N MET A 116 -21.71 9.23 12.60
CA MET A 116 -20.66 9.17 11.59
C MET A 116 -20.70 10.45 10.75
N GLU A 117 -19.53 10.98 10.43
CA GLU A 117 -19.37 12.01 9.42
C GLU A 117 -18.81 11.36 8.16
N VAL A 118 -19.44 11.62 7.03
CA VAL A 118 -19.15 11.02 5.74
C VAL A 118 -18.71 12.14 4.80
N VAL A 119 -17.48 12.06 4.31
CA VAL A 119 -16.95 12.97 3.29
C VAL A 119 -16.47 12.13 2.12
N GLY A 120 -16.90 12.47 0.91
CA GLY A 120 -16.53 11.72 -0.28
C GLY A 120 -16.43 12.58 -1.52
N GLN A 121 -15.55 12.15 -2.42
CA GLN A 121 -15.31 12.79 -3.70
C GLN A 121 -14.96 11.76 -4.78
N LEU A 122 -15.60 11.90 -5.94
CA LEU A 122 -15.32 11.18 -7.17
C LEU A 122 -14.73 12.18 -8.19
N ALA A 123 -13.50 11.91 -8.63
CA ALA A 123 -12.75 12.70 -9.60
C ALA A 123 -12.32 11.83 -10.79
N SER A 124 -11.79 12.44 -11.85
CA SER A 124 -11.30 11.69 -13.02
C SER A 124 -10.17 10.72 -12.68
N GLY A 125 -9.30 11.09 -11.73
CA GLY A 125 -8.16 10.27 -11.30
C GLY A 125 -8.44 9.31 -10.15
N GLY A 126 -9.69 9.16 -9.70
CA GLY A 126 -10.00 8.27 -8.58
C GLY A 126 -11.21 8.67 -7.75
N ALA A 127 -11.43 7.91 -6.68
CA ALA A 127 -12.48 8.16 -5.72
C ALA A 127 -11.96 8.01 -4.29
N THR A 128 -12.52 8.79 -3.38
CA THR A 128 -12.21 8.72 -1.96
C THR A 128 -13.50 8.82 -1.15
N LEU A 129 -13.71 7.89 -0.23
CA LEU A 129 -14.72 7.96 0.82
C LEU A 129 -14.04 7.90 2.18
N ARG A 130 -14.33 8.89 3.03
CA ARG A 130 -13.85 9.00 4.39
C ARG A 130 -15.01 8.99 5.37
N LEU A 131 -14.95 8.09 6.35
CA LEU A 131 -15.89 8.01 7.46
C LEU A 131 -15.18 8.37 8.77
N THR A 132 -15.59 9.44 9.42
CA THR A 132 -15.17 9.73 10.80
C THR A 132 -16.22 9.17 11.75
N LEU A 133 -15.83 8.22 12.59
CA LEU A 133 -16.71 7.48 13.49
C LEU A 133 -16.66 8.08 14.89
N TYR A 134 -17.82 8.41 15.44
CA TYR A 134 -17.94 9.02 16.78
C TYR A 134 -18.53 8.06 17.83
N LYS A 135 -19.30 7.05 17.41
CA LYS A 135 -19.92 6.06 18.32
C LYS A 135 -19.04 4.81 18.46
N HIS A 136 -18.98 4.29 19.68
CA HIS A 136 -18.23 3.06 19.99
C HIS A 136 -18.71 1.85 19.17
N GLU A 137 -20.02 1.70 18.99
CA GLU A 137 -20.63 0.64 18.16
C GLU A 137 -20.12 0.67 16.72
N ALA A 138 -20.01 1.87 16.14
CA ALA A 138 -19.47 2.05 14.79
C ALA A 138 -17.97 1.72 14.74
N CYS A 139 -17.22 2.02 15.79
CA CYS A 139 -15.78 1.72 15.92
C CYS A 139 -15.44 0.28 16.30
N GLY A 140 -16.46 -0.55 16.50
CA GLY A 140 -16.34 -1.99 16.64
C GLY A 140 -17.06 -2.77 15.55
N ALA A 141 -17.52 -2.12 14.46
CA ALA A 141 -18.25 -2.77 13.37
C ALA A 141 -17.30 -3.25 12.26
N GLU A 142 -17.77 -4.20 11.44
CA GLU A 142 -17.07 -4.59 10.22
C GLU A 142 -17.50 -3.68 9.06
N TYR A 143 -16.54 -3.32 8.21
CA TYR A 143 -16.81 -2.51 7.03
C TYR A 143 -16.29 -3.16 5.77
N THR A 144 -17.04 -2.97 4.68
CA THR A 144 -16.64 -3.38 3.34
C THR A 144 -16.64 -2.16 2.45
N CYS A 145 -15.52 -1.89 1.77
CA CYS A 145 -15.49 -0.96 0.66
C CYS A 145 -15.60 -1.71 -0.66
N ARG A 146 -16.49 -1.24 -1.53
CA ARG A 146 -16.72 -1.75 -2.87
C ARG A 146 -16.48 -0.64 -3.87
N VAL A 147 -15.66 -0.91 -4.88
CA VAL A 147 -15.35 0.02 -5.98
C VAL A 147 -15.70 -0.66 -7.30
N VAL A 148 -16.43 0.05 -8.16
CA VAL A 148 -16.77 -0.41 -9.51
C VAL A 148 -16.02 0.45 -10.52
N LEU A 149 -15.06 -0.18 -11.19
CA LEU A 149 -14.27 0.41 -12.26
C LEU A 149 -14.89 0.03 -13.61
N VAL A 150 -14.95 0.99 -14.54
CA VAL A 150 -15.41 0.76 -15.92
C VAL A 150 -14.26 1.01 -16.87
N SER A 151 -13.99 0.05 -17.75
CA SER A 151 -12.99 0.17 -18.80
C SER A 151 -13.51 1.02 -19.97
N ALA A 152 -12.61 1.49 -20.84
CA ALA A 152 -12.99 2.18 -22.08
C ALA A 152 -13.91 1.36 -23.02
N LYS A 153 -14.02 0.04 -22.83
CA LYS A 153 -14.94 -0.84 -23.57
C LYS A 153 -16.32 -1.00 -22.91
N GLY A 154 -16.51 -0.39 -21.73
CA GLY A 154 -17.71 -0.61 -20.91
C GLY A 154 -17.67 -1.88 -20.06
N GLU A 155 -16.51 -2.53 -19.92
CA GLU A 155 -16.39 -3.70 -19.04
C GLU A 155 -16.28 -3.24 -17.58
N GLU A 156 -17.11 -3.83 -16.72
CA GLU A 156 -17.10 -3.55 -15.29
C GLU A 156 -16.11 -4.46 -14.56
N HIS A 157 -15.36 -3.87 -13.64
CA HIS A 157 -14.47 -4.57 -12.72
C HIS A 157 -14.80 -4.14 -11.30
N VAL A 158 -15.17 -5.10 -10.45
CA VAL A 158 -15.55 -4.83 -9.06
C VAL A 158 -14.40 -5.23 -8.15
N SER A 159 -13.90 -4.27 -7.39
CA SER A 159 -12.91 -4.49 -6.33
C SER A 159 -13.58 -4.37 -4.98
N THR A 160 -13.29 -5.29 -4.06
CA THR A 160 -13.87 -5.30 -2.71
C THR A 160 -12.77 -5.49 -1.67
N SER A 161 -12.77 -4.66 -0.63
CA SER A 161 -11.85 -4.74 0.50
C SER A 161 -12.65 -4.73 1.79
N ARG A 162 -12.28 -5.59 2.72
CA ARG A 162 -12.95 -5.76 4.01
C ARG A 162 -12.00 -5.39 5.13
N LEU A 163 -12.49 -4.64 6.09
CA LEU A 163 -11.75 -4.27 7.28
C LEU A 163 -12.43 -4.89 8.50
N LEU A 164 -11.87 -6.00 8.95
CA LEU A 164 -12.26 -6.66 10.19
C LEU A 164 -11.62 -5.92 11.36
N GLN A 165 -12.47 -5.29 12.17
CA GLN A 165 -12.02 -4.62 13.37
C GLN A 165 -11.80 -5.66 14.47
N GLN A 166 -10.55 -5.87 14.88
CA GLN A 166 -10.26 -6.58 16.12
C GLN A 166 -10.88 -5.77 17.27
N ARG A 167 -11.76 -6.45 18.02
CA ARG A 167 -12.44 -5.89 19.20
C ARG A 167 -11.35 -5.38 20.14
N PHE A 168 -11.38 -4.07 20.42
CA PHE A 168 -10.47 -3.46 21.37
C PHE A 168 -10.96 -3.87 22.77
N HIS A 169 -10.16 -4.66 23.48
CA HIS A 169 -10.45 -4.98 24.88
C HIS A 169 -10.09 -3.74 25.71
N ASP A 170 -11.08 -3.14 26.38
CA ASP A 170 -10.87 -1.94 27.18
C ASP A 170 -9.98 -2.26 28.39
N PRO A 171 -8.76 -1.70 28.50
CA PRO A 171 -7.88 -1.97 29.64
C PRO A 171 -8.36 -1.33 30.95
N ARG A 172 -9.48 -0.59 30.95
CA ARG A 172 -10.09 -0.02 32.17
C ARG A 172 -11.13 -0.91 32.81
N ASP A 173 -11.51 -2.01 32.18
CA ASP A 173 -12.29 -3.03 32.86
C ASP A 173 -11.33 -3.84 33.73
N GLY A 174 -11.09 -3.34 34.95
CA GLY A 174 -10.26 -3.96 35.99
C GLY A 174 -10.87 -5.24 36.55
N GLY A 175 -11.46 -6.07 35.70
CA GLY A 175 -11.87 -7.43 36.00
C GLY A 175 -10.64 -8.32 35.94
N ASP A 176 -10.32 -8.92 37.08
CA ASP A 176 -9.27 -9.91 37.27
C ASP A 176 -9.00 -10.75 36.00
N CYS A 177 -7.80 -10.60 35.44
CA CYS A 177 -7.23 -11.48 34.43
C CYS A 177 -7.00 -12.87 35.04
N ARG A 178 -8.08 -13.62 35.29
CA ARG A 178 -8.04 -15.04 35.62
C ARG A 178 -9.12 -15.78 34.85
N VAL A 179 -8.64 -16.54 33.85
CA VAL A 179 -9.30 -17.66 33.16
C VAL A 179 -10.35 -17.17 32.13
N GLN A 180 -10.17 -17.40 30.82
CA GLN A 180 -10.09 -18.74 30.24
C GLN A 180 -9.40 -18.71 28.87
N ALA A 181 -8.12 -19.10 28.86
CA ALA A 181 -7.49 -19.66 27.67
C ALA A 181 -8.17 -21.00 27.36
N ARG A 182 -9.32 -20.97 26.67
CA ARG A 182 -9.88 -22.16 26.03
C ARG A 182 -9.36 -22.22 24.59
N ARG A 183 -8.19 -22.82 24.51
CA ARG A 183 -7.64 -23.63 23.42
C ARG A 183 -8.54 -23.84 22.20
N GLU A 184 -8.17 -23.16 21.13
CA GLU A 184 -8.18 -23.58 19.71
C GLU A 184 -7.23 -22.54 19.05
N GLU A 185 -5.89 -22.70 19.01
CA GLU A 185 -5.15 -23.56 18.05
C GLU A 185 -6.04 -23.73 16.81
N TRP A 186 -5.90 -22.97 15.70
CA TRP A 186 -4.76 -22.93 14.77
C TRP A 186 -4.50 -21.54 14.16
N ALA A 187 -3.20 -21.28 13.90
CA ALA A 187 -2.56 -20.24 13.09
C ALA A 187 -2.14 -18.91 13.78
N PRO A 188 -0.89 -18.45 13.56
CA PRO A 188 0.00 -18.12 14.67
C PRO A 188 0.44 -16.65 14.71
N ALA A 189 0.82 -16.19 15.91
CA ALA A 189 1.49 -14.92 16.20
C ALA A 189 2.86 -14.71 15.50
N ILE A 190 3.16 -15.50 14.47
CA ILE A 190 4.37 -15.42 13.63
C ILE A 190 4.23 -14.28 12.61
N THR A 191 3.02 -13.90 12.21
CA THR A 191 2.81 -12.84 11.19
C THR A 191 3.15 -11.43 11.69
N LEU A 192 2.92 -11.10 12.96
CA LEU A 192 3.25 -9.75 13.47
C LEU A 192 4.75 -9.55 13.74
N LYS A 193 5.49 -10.60 14.10
CA LYS A 193 6.97 -10.52 14.20
C LYS A 193 7.64 -10.41 12.83
N LEU A 194 7.03 -10.98 11.79
CA LEU A 194 7.57 -10.92 10.43
C LEU A 194 7.51 -9.49 9.86
N PHE A 195 6.44 -8.75 10.12
CA PHE A 195 6.32 -7.35 9.68
C PHE A 195 7.31 -6.41 10.38
N SER A 196 7.56 -6.57 11.69
CA SER A 196 8.57 -5.76 12.38
C SER A 196 10.00 -6.08 11.93
N LEU A 197 10.28 -7.35 11.58
CA LEU A 197 11.56 -7.75 11.01
C LEU A 197 11.75 -7.20 9.60
N LEU A 198 10.71 -7.17 8.76
CA LEU A 198 10.75 -6.59 7.42
C LEU A 198 11.04 -5.08 7.47
N HIS A 199 10.38 -4.34 8.36
CA HIS A 199 10.61 -2.91 8.52
C HIS A 199 12.01 -2.59 9.10
N GLN A 200 12.57 -3.50 9.90
CA GLN A 200 13.94 -3.38 10.41
C GLN A 200 14.99 -3.73 9.33
N THR A 201 14.66 -4.59 8.37
CA THR A 201 15.55 -4.90 7.23
C THR A 201 15.63 -3.77 6.21
N GLU A 202 14.56 -3.01 5.96
CA GLU A 202 14.59 -1.87 5.03
C GLU A 202 15.58 -0.78 5.48
N ASN A 203 15.59 -0.45 6.78
CA ASN A 203 16.48 0.57 7.34
C ASN A 203 17.96 0.14 7.33
N LYS A 204 18.25 -1.17 7.36
CA LYS A 204 19.62 -1.69 7.22
C LYS A 204 20.04 -1.79 5.76
N LEU A 205 19.11 -2.12 4.87
CA LEU A 205 19.41 -2.21 3.43
C LEU A 205 19.76 -0.83 2.85
N SER A 206 19.07 0.23 3.27
CA SER A 206 19.36 1.60 2.83
C SER A 206 20.76 2.08 3.26
N GLN A 207 21.19 1.73 4.48
CA GLN A 207 22.56 2.01 4.94
C GLN A 207 23.61 1.24 4.12
N VAL A 208 23.37 -0.05 3.85
CA VAL A 208 24.30 -0.86 3.04
C VAL A 208 24.37 -0.37 1.59
N LEU A 209 23.22 0.01 1.00
CA LEU A 209 23.14 0.58 -0.34
C LEU A 209 23.87 1.92 -0.45
N SER A 210 23.85 2.76 0.59
CA SER A 210 24.62 4.01 0.60
C SER A 210 26.14 3.81 0.78
N ALA A 211 26.56 2.72 1.44
CA ALA A 211 27.97 2.43 1.69
C ALA A 211 28.68 1.73 0.49
N TRP A 212 27.90 1.12 -0.40
CA TRP A 212 28.40 0.41 -1.57
C TRP A 212 29.06 1.30 -2.66
N PRO A 213 28.49 2.45 -3.07
CA PRO A 213 29.13 3.31 -4.06
C PRO A 213 30.47 3.87 -3.58
N VAL A 214 30.60 4.14 -2.28
CA VAL A 214 31.87 4.59 -1.67
C VAL A 214 32.93 3.50 -1.72
N SER A 215 32.54 2.25 -1.45
CA SER A 215 33.46 1.10 -1.50
C SER A 215 33.91 0.77 -2.92
N LEU A 216 33.01 0.92 -3.91
CA LEU A 216 33.34 0.73 -5.33
C LEU A 216 34.31 1.81 -5.84
N GLN A 217 34.10 3.08 -5.49
CA GLN A 217 35.04 4.16 -5.84
C GLN A 217 36.42 3.94 -5.20
N ALA A 218 36.48 3.46 -3.97
CA ALA A 218 37.74 3.15 -3.30
C ALA A 218 38.49 1.97 -3.97
N LEU A 219 37.76 1.03 -4.57
CA LEU A 219 38.34 -0.12 -5.25
C LEU A 219 38.80 0.23 -6.68
N GLU A 220 38.04 1.09 -7.36
CA GLU A 220 38.38 1.63 -8.67
C GLU A 220 39.67 2.47 -8.62
N THR A 221 39.78 3.38 -7.65
CA THR A 221 41.01 4.17 -7.45
C THR A 221 42.22 3.29 -7.18
N ARG A 222 42.06 2.24 -6.35
CA ARG A 222 43.14 1.28 -6.07
C ARG A 222 43.57 0.50 -7.31
N LEU A 223 42.63 0.08 -8.14
CA LEU A 223 42.93 -0.59 -9.41
C LEU A 223 43.68 0.34 -10.36
N GLN A 224 43.22 1.58 -10.48
CA GLN A 224 43.85 2.60 -11.34
C GLN A 224 45.29 2.90 -10.92
N ASP A 225 45.54 3.01 -9.61
CA ASP A 225 46.89 3.19 -9.06
C ASP A 225 47.79 1.97 -9.34
N THR A 226 47.26 0.75 -9.19
CA THR A 226 48.05 -0.46 -9.49
C THR A 226 48.37 -0.58 -10.98
N MET A 227 47.45 -0.21 -11.87
CA MET A 227 47.71 -0.20 -13.31
C MET A 227 48.80 0.81 -13.66
N LYS A 228 48.70 2.04 -13.15
CA LYS A 228 49.70 3.09 -13.38
C LYS A 228 51.08 2.71 -12.83
N SER A 229 51.11 2.04 -11.67
CA SER A 229 52.35 1.53 -11.09
C SER A 229 53.01 0.44 -11.94
N MET A 230 52.21 -0.48 -12.51
CA MET A 230 52.72 -1.50 -13.42
C MET A 230 53.23 -0.91 -14.74
N GLU A 231 52.52 0.08 -15.27
CA GLU A 231 52.90 0.81 -16.49
C GLU A 231 54.26 1.51 -16.32
N ASN A 232 54.42 2.29 -15.24
CA ASN A 232 55.70 2.94 -14.92
C ASN A 232 56.86 1.93 -14.74
N ARG A 233 56.59 0.76 -14.13
CA ARG A 233 57.62 -0.30 -14.00
C ARG A 233 57.98 -0.94 -15.34
N LEU A 234 57.02 -1.03 -16.27
CA LEU A 234 57.26 -1.56 -17.60
C LEU A 234 58.11 -0.58 -18.42
N GLU A 235 57.76 0.70 -18.39
CA GLU A 235 58.52 1.76 -19.07
C GLU A 235 59.97 1.85 -18.58
N ALA A 236 60.18 1.80 -17.25
CA ALA A 236 61.51 1.82 -16.66
C ALA A 236 62.40 0.65 -17.16
N LYS A 237 61.84 -0.56 -17.28
CA LYS A 237 62.57 -1.73 -17.81
C LYS A 237 62.94 -1.56 -19.28
N ILE A 238 62.03 -1.02 -20.10
CA ILE A 238 62.28 -0.80 -21.54
C ILE A 238 63.39 0.23 -21.74
N THR A 239 63.49 1.25 -20.87
CA THR A 239 64.55 2.26 -20.95
C THR A 239 65.92 1.79 -20.46
N SER A 240 66.00 0.75 -19.62
CA SER A 240 67.27 0.24 -19.08
C SER A 240 67.98 -0.78 -19.97
N GLU A 241 67.32 -1.31 -21.00
CA GLU A 241 67.89 -2.26 -21.97
C GLU A 241 68.39 -1.60 -23.27
N LYS A 242 68.39 -0.26 -23.34
CA LYS A 242 69.04 0.52 -24.40
C LYS A 242 70.30 1.18 -23.89
#